data_AF-A0A4U8SLY7-F1
#
_entry.id   AF-A0A4U8SLY7-F1
#
_cell.length_a   1.000
_cell.length_b   1.000
_cell.length_c   1.000
_cell.angle_alpha   90.00
_cell.angle_beta   90.00
_cell.angle_gamma   90.00
#
_symmetry.space_group_name_H-M   'P 1'
#
loop_
_entity.id
_entity.type
_entity.pdbx_description
1 polymer ?
#
loop_
_entity_poly.entity_id
_entity_poly.type
_entity_poly.pdbx_seq_one_letter_code
_entity_poly.pdbx_strand_id
1 'polypeptide(L)'
;MTHNTQTNNTLESVASARALYYDFFAGLFLYELLCVREDVILKQVMILKENVLDERDSAYFEILENEIKANGLKRIIDEYTNTFILPFSVPSEKESAPKRRGKGEVFYSNPQIMLYLSHYTEGCLNGKALLQARALLKQSTFRLNNLTFKESEEHLGFLLLLMRYLLCSADKQDVALSAQFAKEFVIPLGNFVIDALLERQGLMYYAPVAYVLQSFLDVERGLVGYDK
;
A
#
# COMPACT_ATOMS: atom_id res chain seq x y z
N MET A 1 -16.50 7.37 -36.42
CA MET A 1 -15.08 7.13 -36.08
C MET A 1 -14.60 7.96 -34.90
N THR A 2 -15.11 9.20 -34.69
CA THR A 2 -14.79 10.07 -33.54
C THR A 2 -15.20 9.52 -32.17
N HIS A 3 -16.33 8.82 -32.06
CA HIS A 3 -16.79 8.27 -30.79
C HIS A 3 -15.86 7.17 -30.22
N ASN A 4 -15.25 6.34 -31.06
CA ASN A 4 -14.40 5.23 -30.61
C ASN A 4 -13.03 5.71 -30.10
N THR A 5 -12.51 6.80 -30.68
CA THR A 5 -11.24 7.42 -30.28
C THR A 5 -11.37 8.13 -28.92
N GLN A 6 -12.50 8.80 -28.67
CA GLN A 6 -12.72 9.50 -27.40
C GLN A 6 -12.84 8.53 -26.22
N THR A 7 -13.58 7.42 -26.38
CA THR A 7 -13.75 6.41 -25.32
C THR A 7 -12.43 5.70 -24.98
N ASN A 8 -11.61 5.41 -26.00
CA ASN A 8 -10.29 4.79 -25.81
C ASN A 8 -9.34 5.73 -25.05
N ASN A 9 -9.32 7.03 -25.38
CA ASN A 9 -8.50 8.01 -24.67
C ASN A 9 -8.94 8.18 -23.20
N THR A 10 -10.24 8.14 -22.90
CA THR A 10 -10.74 8.22 -21.52
C THR A 10 -10.32 6.99 -20.71
N LEU A 11 -10.45 5.78 -21.26
CA LEU A 11 -10.03 4.55 -20.58
C LEU A 11 -8.53 4.51 -20.29
N GLU A 12 -7.71 4.97 -21.24
CA GLU A 12 -6.26 5.09 -21.07
C GLU A 12 -5.88 6.13 -20.00
N SER A 13 -6.63 7.24 -19.92
CA SER A 13 -6.45 8.25 -18.88
C SER A 13 -6.78 7.71 -17.48
N VAL A 14 -7.84 6.91 -17.36
CA VAL A 14 -8.23 6.26 -16.10
C VAL A 14 -7.18 5.23 -15.68
N ALA A 15 -6.71 4.39 -16.61
CA ALA A 15 -5.65 3.42 -16.31
C ALA A 15 -4.37 4.11 -15.83
N SER A 16 -3.99 5.22 -16.46
CA SER A 16 -2.82 6.02 -16.08
C SER A 16 -2.96 6.64 -14.70
N ALA A 17 -4.14 7.19 -14.36
CA ALA A 17 -4.43 7.73 -13.04
C ALA A 17 -4.35 6.64 -11.95
N ARG A 18 -4.95 5.47 -12.19
CA ARG A 18 -4.85 4.32 -11.29
C ARG A 18 -3.40 3.86 -11.09
N ALA A 19 -2.65 3.74 -12.18
CA ALA A 19 -1.25 3.36 -12.13
C ALA A 19 -0.41 4.35 -11.30
N LEU A 20 -0.71 5.65 -11.35
CA LEU A 20 -0.06 6.66 -10.52
C LEU A 20 -0.34 6.45 -9.03
N TYR A 21 -1.59 6.21 -8.64
CA TYR A 21 -1.94 5.89 -7.25
C TYR A 21 -1.26 4.61 -6.77
N TYR A 22 -1.31 3.54 -7.58
CA TYR A 22 -0.63 2.28 -7.28
C TYR A 22 0.87 2.46 -7.07
N ASP A 23 1.53 3.24 -7.93
CA ASP A 23 2.96 3.54 -7.80
C ASP A 23 3.29 4.41 -6.58
N PHE A 24 2.43 5.38 -6.27
CA PHE A 24 2.55 6.21 -5.07
C PHE A 24 2.50 5.37 -3.79
N PHE A 25 1.47 4.52 -3.66
CA PHE A 25 1.36 3.64 -2.49
C PHE A 25 2.47 2.60 -2.44
N ALA A 26 2.90 2.03 -3.58
CA ALA A 26 4.06 1.15 -3.61
C ALA A 26 5.32 1.84 -3.07
N GLY A 27 5.50 3.13 -3.37
CA GLY A 27 6.57 3.96 -2.82
C GLY A 27 6.54 4.12 -1.30
N LEU A 28 5.37 4.01 -0.68
CA LEU A 28 5.18 4.15 0.77
C LEU A 28 5.11 2.81 1.50
N PHE A 29 4.69 1.73 0.84
CA PHE A 29 4.54 0.40 1.44
C PHE A 29 5.66 -0.58 1.07
N LEU A 30 6.69 -0.15 0.33
CA LEU A 30 7.94 -0.90 0.15
C LEU A 30 9.11 -0.12 0.75
N TYR A 31 9.76 -0.69 1.76
CA TYR A 31 10.86 -0.03 2.47
C TYR A 31 11.99 0.41 1.53
N GLU A 32 12.39 -0.45 0.59
CA GLU A 32 13.47 -0.16 -0.36
C GLU A 32 13.11 1.03 -1.26
N LEU A 33 11.83 1.16 -1.64
CA LEU A 33 11.36 2.27 -2.46
C LEU A 33 11.26 3.55 -1.64
N LEU A 34 10.69 3.47 -0.44
CA LEU A 34 10.57 4.60 0.49
C LEU A 34 11.94 5.23 0.75
N CYS A 35 12.97 4.42 0.96
CA CYS A 35 14.32 4.92 1.25
C CYS A 35 14.98 5.71 0.10
N VAL A 36 14.53 5.54 -1.15
CA VAL A 36 15.27 6.06 -2.33
C VAL A 36 14.44 6.95 -3.24
N ARG A 37 13.12 7.06 -3.01
CA ARG A 37 12.19 7.74 -3.93
C ARG A 37 11.67 9.09 -3.43
N GLU A 38 12.39 9.78 -2.54
CA GLU A 38 11.94 11.08 -1.98
C GLU A 38 11.43 12.07 -3.04
N ASP A 39 12.23 12.38 -4.05
CA ASP A 39 11.84 13.31 -5.12
C ASP A 39 10.61 12.84 -5.91
N VAL A 40 10.47 11.52 -6.09
CA VAL A 40 9.36 10.95 -6.86
C VAL A 40 8.08 10.99 -6.02
N ILE A 41 8.16 10.61 -4.74
CA ILE A 41 7.04 10.64 -3.81
C ILE A 41 6.55 12.07 -3.63
N LEU A 42 7.45 13.06 -3.48
CA LEU A 42 7.06 14.47 -3.37
C LEU A 42 6.29 14.94 -4.62
N LYS A 43 6.81 14.61 -5.82
CA LYS A 43 6.12 14.95 -7.08
C LYS A 43 4.75 14.29 -7.16
N GLN A 44 4.63 13.04 -6.74
CA GLN A 44 3.37 12.31 -6.73
C GLN A 44 2.37 12.94 -5.76
N VAL A 45 2.79 13.26 -4.53
CA VAL A 45 1.96 13.98 -3.56
C VAL A 45 1.44 15.29 -4.15
N MET A 46 2.31 16.09 -4.78
CA MET A 46 1.90 17.35 -5.40
C MET A 46 0.87 17.14 -6.53
N ILE A 47 1.07 16.14 -7.40
CA ILE A 47 0.13 15.85 -8.51
C ILE A 47 -1.23 15.37 -7.97
N LEU A 48 -1.21 14.45 -7.00
CA LEU A 48 -2.42 13.83 -6.45
C LEU A 48 -3.22 14.79 -5.57
N LYS A 49 -2.56 15.73 -4.88
CA LYS A 49 -3.22 16.79 -4.10
C LYS A 49 -4.09 17.71 -4.97
N GLU A 50 -3.66 17.99 -6.20
CA GLU A 50 -4.44 18.80 -7.15
C GLU A 50 -5.60 18.01 -7.78
N ASN A 51 -5.63 16.69 -7.62
CA ASN A 51 -6.59 15.79 -8.27
C ASN A 51 -7.12 14.73 -7.28
N VAL A 52 -7.61 15.20 -6.13
CA VAL A 52 -8.08 14.31 -5.05
C VAL A 52 -9.30 13.49 -5.45
N LEU A 53 -9.41 12.27 -4.88
CA LEU A 53 -10.57 11.40 -5.06
C LEU A 53 -11.69 11.75 -4.07
N ASP A 54 -11.32 12.16 -2.85
CA ASP A 54 -12.21 12.70 -1.82
C ASP A 54 -11.71 14.09 -1.38
N GLU A 55 -12.63 15.02 -1.10
CA GLU A 55 -12.29 16.40 -0.69
C GLU A 55 -11.37 16.43 0.54
N ARG A 56 -11.50 15.45 1.45
CA ARG A 56 -10.70 15.34 2.67
C ARG A 56 -9.25 14.93 2.37
N ASP A 57 -8.99 14.25 1.25
CA ASP A 57 -7.65 13.78 0.89
C ASP A 57 -6.66 14.92 0.72
N SER A 58 -7.13 16.12 0.36
CA SER A 58 -6.27 17.30 0.17
C SER A 58 -5.49 17.63 1.45
N ALA A 59 -6.13 17.56 2.61
CA ALA A 59 -5.48 17.79 3.90
C ALA A 59 -4.46 16.70 4.24
N TYR A 60 -4.73 15.44 3.87
CA TYR A 60 -3.81 14.33 4.10
C TYR A 60 -2.56 14.44 3.21
N PHE A 61 -2.73 14.84 1.95
CA PHE A 61 -1.60 15.14 1.08
C PHE A 61 -0.81 16.36 1.56
N GLU A 62 -1.47 17.39 2.09
CA GLU A 62 -0.78 18.56 2.66
C GLU A 62 0.11 18.19 3.85
N ILE A 63 -0.32 17.27 4.72
CA ILE A 63 0.51 16.74 5.81
C ILE A 63 1.79 16.09 5.26
N LEU A 64 1.65 15.22 4.25
CA LEU A 64 2.79 14.52 3.64
C LEU A 64 3.71 15.51 2.91
N GLU A 65 3.15 16.43 2.14
CA GLU A 65 3.92 17.43 1.38
C GLU A 65 4.76 18.31 2.32
N ASN A 66 4.15 18.79 3.40
CA ASN A 66 4.82 19.66 4.37
C ASN A 66 5.95 18.91 5.08
N GLU A 67 5.73 17.65 5.47
CA GLU A 67 6.79 16.85 6.10
C GLU A 67 7.94 16.59 5.14
N ILE A 68 7.65 16.14 3.91
CA ILE A 68 8.70 15.82 2.93
C ILE A 68 9.51 17.07 2.58
N LYS A 69 8.86 18.24 2.41
CA LYS A 69 9.56 19.50 2.13
C LYS A 69 10.43 19.98 3.30
N ALA A 70 9.98 19.78 4.54
CA ALA A 70 10.67 20.31 5.71
C ALA A 70 11.78 19.37 6.22
N ASN A 71 11.54 18.06 6.19
CA ASN A 71 12.34 17.05 6.89
C ASN A 71 12.76 15.87 6.01
N GLY A 72 12.37 15.86 4.72
CA GLY A 72 12.53 14.69 3.84
C GLY A 72 11.69 13.51 4.30
N LEU A 73 12.11 12.29 3.97
CA LEU A 73 11.39 11.07 4.36
C LEU A 73 11.76 10.50 5.73
N LYS A 74 12.66 11.14 6.48
CA LYS A 74 13.22 10.57 7.71
C LYS A 74 12.15 10.12 8.71
N ARG A 75 11.20 10.99 9.06
CA ARG A 75 10.17 10.67 10.06
C ARG A 75 9.13 9.69 9.55
N ILE A 76 8.86 9.69 8.24
CA ILE A 76 8.00 8.70 7.59
C ILE A 76 8.66 7.32 7.64
N ILE A 77 9.97 7.24 7.40
CA ILE A 77 10.75 6.00 7.54
C ILE A 77 10.79 5.51 8.99
N ASP A 78 10.96 6.41 9.96
CA ASP A 78 10.91 6.06 11.39
C ASP A 78 9.54 5.48 11.76
N GLU A 79 8.44 6.11 11.31
CA GLU A 79 7.09 5.60 11.54
C GLU A 79 6.84 4.28 10.82
N TYR A 80 7.32 4.12 9.57
CA TYR A 80 7.25 2.85 8.84
C TYR A 80 7.97 1.74 9.62
N THR A 81 9.17 2.01 10.13
CA THR A 81 9.97 1.04 10.88
C THR A 81 9.24 0.59 12.15
N ASN A 82 8.68 1.54 12.90
CA ASN A 82 7.92 1.25 14.12
C ASN A 82 6.54 0.61 13.86
N THR A 83 6.04 0.70 12.63
CA THR A 83 4.69 0.22 12.28
C THR A 83 4.73 -1.14 11.63
N PHE A 84 5.66 -1.36 10.70
CA PHE A 84 5.67 -2.56 9.84
C PHE A 84 6.88 -3.44 10.02
N ILE A 85 7.97 -2.99 10.67
CA ILE A 85 9.22 -3.75 10.77
C ILE A 85 9.49 -4.26 12.19
N LEU A 86 9.34 -3.41 13.21
CA LEU A 86 9.67 -3.80 14.57
C LEU A 86 8.56 -4.65 15.21
N PRO A 87 8.89 -5.82 15.78
CA PRO A 87 7.91 -6.68 16.47
C PRO A 87 7.61 -6.21 17.91
N PHE A 88 8.04 -5.00 18.27
CA PHE A 88 7.88 -4.40 19.58
C PHE A 88 7.73 -2.89 19.46
N SER A 89 7.07 -2.28 20.44
CA SER A 89 6.92 -0.83 20.52
C SER A 89 8.23 -0.23 21.02
N VAL A 90 8.70 0.82 20.38
CA VAL A 90 9.78 1.65 20.92
C VAL A 90 9.18 2.53 22.01
N PRO A 91 9.66 2.45 23.27
CA PRO A 91 9.16 3.30 24.34
C PRO A 91 9.32 4.78 23.94
N SER A 92 8.25 5.56 24.06
CA SER A 92 8.40 7.01 23.86
C SER A 92 9.21 7.60 25.03
N GLU A 93 9.91 8.72 24.82
CA GLU A 93 10.65 9.43 25.90
C GLU A 93 9.75 9.80 27.11
N LYS A 94 8.43 9.78 26.94
CA LYS A 94 7.43 10.06 27.97
C LYS A 94 6.89 8.81 28.68
N GLU A 95 7.22 7.61 28.21
CA GLU A 95 6.83 6.35 28.84
C GLU A 95 7.90 5.92 29.85
N SER A 96 7.49 5.79 31.11
CA SER A 96 8.33 5.20 32.15
C SER A 96 8.77 3.80 31.73
N ALA A 97 10.06 3.49 31.92
CA ALA A 97 10.64 2.18 31.63
C ALA A 97 9.72 1.03 32.10
N PRO A 98 9.60 -0.06 31.32
CA PRO A 98 8.72 -1.16 31.67
C PRO A 98 9.05 -1.66 33.09
N LYS A 99 8.05 -1.64 33.98
CA LYS A 99 8.21 -2.16 35.35
C LYS A 99 8.72 -3.60 35.27
N ARG A 100 9.76 -3.95 36.04
CA ARG A 100 10.20 -5.35 36.19
C ARG A 100 9.00 -6.19 36.63
N ARG A 101 8.63 -7.19 35.83
CA ARG A 101 7.44 -8.03 36.03
C ARG A 101 7.80 -9.44 36.50
N GLY A 102 6.80 -10.10 37.08
CA GLY A 102 6.92 -11.42 37.71
C GLY A 102 7.23 -12.55 36.72
N LYS A 103 7.81 -13.62 37.23
CA LYS A 103 8.24 -14.80 36.46
C LYS A 103 7.01 -15.49 35.85
N GLY A 104 6.86 -15.46 34.52
CA GLY A 104 5.80 -16.18 33.78
C GLY A 104 4.82 -15.28 33.01
N GLU A 105 4.89 -13.96 33.14
CA GLU A 105 4.09 -13.05 32.32
C GLU A 105 4.73 -12.86 30.93
N VAL A 106 4.11 -13.43 29.90
CA VAL A 106 4.41 -13.10 28.50
C VAL A 106 3.36 -12.09 28.05
N PHE A 107 3.79 -10.86 27.78
CA PHE A 107 2.94 -9.87 27.11
C PHE A 107 3.70 -9.32 25.92
N TYR A 108 3.52 -9.95 24.76
CA TYR A 108 3.81 -9.32 23.48
C TYR A 108 2.45 -9.14 22.80
N SER A 109 1.80 -7.99 22.98
CA SER A 109 0.93 -7.50 21.92
C SER A 109 1.86 -7.12 20.79
N ASN A 110 1.93 -7.91 19.72
CA ASN A 110 2.76 -7.56 18.57
C ASN A 110 2.18 -6.27 17.98
N PRO A 111 2.86 -5.12 18.09
CA PRO A 111 2.34 -3.86 17.56
C PRO A 111 2.56 -3.74 16.05
N GLN A 112 3.27 -4.70 15.45
CA GLN A 112 3.58 -4.72 14.04
C GLN A 112 2.29 -4.98 13.24
N ILE A 113 2.01 -4.08 12.30
CA ILE A 113 1.00 -4.28 11.28
C ILE A 113 1.64 -5.07 10.15
N MET A 114 1.08 -6.22 9.83
CA MET A 114 1.62 -7.09 8.78
C MET A 114 1.14 -6.61 7.40
N LEU A 115 2.01 -6.70 6.41
CA LEU A 115 1.68 -6.32 5.03
C LEU A 115 1.44 -7.54 4.13
N TYR A 116 1.01 -8.67 4.68
CA TYR A 116 0.81 -9.94 3.96
C TYR A 116 -0.61 -10.44 4.15
N LEU A 117 -1.28 -10.84 3.07
CA LEU A 117 -2.68 -11.28 3.12
C LEU A 117 -2.89 -12.52 3.99
N SER A 118 -2.01 -13.52 3.88
CA SER A 118 -2.09 -14.76 4.67
C SER A 118 -2.15 -14.50 6.17
N HIS A 119 -1.53 -13.41 6.66
CA HIS A 119 -1.57 -13.08 8.08
C HIS A 119 -3.01 -12.87 8.57
N TYR A 120 -3.80 -12.13 7.80
CA TYR A 120 -5.16 -11.76 8.16
C TYR A 120 -6.17 -12.86 7.85
N THR A 121 -5.97 -13.60 6.75
CA THR A 121 -6.93 -14.63 6.31
C THR A 121 -6.65 -16.01 6.91
N GLU A 122 -5.42 -16.30 7.31
CA GLU A 122 -4.97 -17.64 7.71
C GLU A 122 -4.23 -17.66 9.06
N GLY A 123 -3.90 -16.50 9.63
CA GLY A 123 -3.18 -16.40 10.91
C GLY A 123 -1.70 -16.77 10.82
N CYS A 124 -1.12 -16.85 9.62
CA CYS A 124 0.29 -17.18 9.38
C CYS A 124 0.87 -16.40 8.19
N LEU A 125 2.20 -16.36 8.06
CA LEU A 125 2.86 -15.80 6.88
C LEU A 125 3.07 -16.88 5.81
N ASN A 126 3.03 -16.49 4.54
CA ASN A 126 3.30 -17.38 3.40
C ASN A 126 2.32 -18.56 3.30
N GLY A 127 1.04 -18.29 3.54
CA GLY A 127 -0.05 -19.26 3.50
C GLY A 127 -0.55 -19.56 2.09
N LYS A 128 -1.81 -20.01 2.00
CA LYS A 128 -2.50 -20.32 0.74
C LYS A 128 -2.66 -19.09 -0.12
N ALA A 129 -2.86 -17.90 0.45
CA ALA A 129 -2.96 -16.65 -0.30
C ALA A 129 -1.69 -16.41 -1.15
N LEU A 130 -0.49 -16.68 -0.61
CA LEU A 130 0.75 -16.61 -1.40
C LEU A 130 0.77 -17.60 -2.57
N LEU A 131 0.33 -18.85 -2.33
CA LEU A 131 0.27 -19.86 -3.39
C LEU A 131 -0.69 -19.45 -4.51
N GLN A 132 -1.83 -18.86 -4.15
CA GLN A 132 -2.82 -18.34 -5.10
C GLN A 132 -2.25 -17.14 -5.88
N ALA A 133 -1.62 -16.18 -5.20
CA ALA A 133 -0.97 -15.03 -5.83
C ALA A 133 0.08 -15.47 -6.85
N ARG A 134 0.92 -16.45 -6.49
CA ARG A 134 1.92 -17.04 -7.40
C ARG A 134 1.30 -17.76 -8.59
N ALA A 135 0.23 -18.51 -8.37
CA ALA A 135 -0.47 -19.22 -9.45
C ALA A 135 -1.09 -18.24 -10.45
N LEU A 136 -1.66 -17.13 -9.95
CA LEU A 136 -2.21 -16.07 -10.78
C LEU A 136 -1.12 -15.30 -11.51
N LEU A 137 -0.03 -14.94 -10.82
CA LEU A 137 1.09 -14.19 -11.39
C LEU A 137 1.76 -14.93 -12.56
N LYS A 138 1.82 -16.27 -12.50
CA LYS A 138 2.36 -17.11 -13.59
C LYS A 138 1.62 -16.94 -14.92
N GLN A 139 0.38 -16.46 -14.89
CA GLN A 139 -0.42 -16.19 -16.09
C GLN A 139 -0.06 -14.85 -16.74
N SER A 140 0.63 -13.97 -16.01
CA SER A 140 1.07 -12.66 -16.50
C SER A 140 2.41 -12.75 -17.25
N THR A 141 2.75 -11.68 -17.96
CA THR A 141 4.08 -11.50 -18.55
C THR A 141 5.14 -11.09 -17.52
N PHE A 142 4.74 -10.67 -16.32
CA PHE A 142 5.64 -10.21 -15.27
C PHE A 142 6.55 -11.32 -14.74
N ARG A 143 7.81 -10.98 -14.46
CA ARG A 143 8.78 -11.88 -13.81
C ARG A 143 9.47 -11.14 -12.66
N LEU A 144 9.33 -11.69 -11.45
CA LEU A 144 9.98 -11.13 -10.27
C LEU A 144 11.48 -11.41 -10.27
N ASN A 145 12.27 -10.39 -9.96
CA ASN A 145 13.70 -10.54 -9.74
C ASN A 145 13.99 -10.84 -8.25
N ASN A 146 13.97 -12.12 -7.91
CA ASN A 146 14.19 -12.61 -6.53
C ASN A 146 15.63 -12.39 -6.00
N LEU A 147 16.56 -11.90 -6.84
CA LEU A 147 17.92 -11.56 -6.37
C LEU A 147 17.95 -10.22 -5.65
N THR A 148 17.01 -9.34 -5.97
CA THR A 148 17.02 -7.93 -5.51
C THR A 148 15.77 -7.58 -4.72
N PHE A 149 14.64 -8.24 -5.00
CA PHE A 149 13.39 -8.01 -4.31
C PHE A 149 13.18 -9.08 -3.23
N LYS A 150 12.96 -8.63 -1.99
CA LYS A 150 12.93 -9.51 -0.79
C LYS A 150 11.52 -9.89 -0.34
N GLU A 151 10.52 -9.10 -0.74
CA GLU A 151 9.14 -9.34 -0.35
C GLU A 151 8.48 -10.44 -1.18
N SER A 152 7.52 -11.15 -0.59
CA SER A 152 6.76 -12.19 -1.27
C SER A 152 5.65 -11.59 -2.15
N GLU A 153 5.10 -12.40 -3.06
CA GLU A 153 4.13 -11.96 -4.05
C GLU A 153 2.73 -11.64 -3.47
N GLU A 154 2.53 -11.83 -2.17
CA GLU A 154 1.33 -11.41 -1.43
C GLU A 154 1.53 -10.14 -0.60
N HIS A 155 2.74 -9.59 -0.58
CA HIS A 155 3.05 -8.37 0.16
C HIS A 155 2.32 -7.16 -0.45
N LEU A 156 1.71 -6.30 0.38
CA LEU A 156 0.90 -5.17 -0.10
C LEU A 156 1.69 -4.27 -1.06
N GLY A 157 2.90 -3.89 -0.67
CA GLY A 157 3.78 -3.08 -1.51
C GLY A 157 4.13 -3.73 -2.85
N PHE A 158 4.29 -5.05 -2.87
CA PHE A 158 4.52 -5.81 -4.11
C PHE A 158 3.26 -5.78 -5.00
N LEU A 159 2.10 -6.07 -4.42
CA LEU A 159 0.82 -6.10 -5.13
C LEU A 159 0.50 -4.73 -5.76
N LEU A 160 0.75 -3.64 -5.04
CA LEU A 160 0.57 -2.29 -5.55
C LEU A 160 1.48 -2.01 -6.75
N LEU A 161 2.76 -2.40 -6.68
CA LEU A 161 3.69 -2.23 -7.80
C LEU A 161 3.33 -3.11 -9.00
N LEU A 162 2.87 -4.34 -8.73
CA LEU A 162 2.37 -5.26 -9.74
C LEU A 162 1.15 -4.67 -10.46
N MET A 163 0.20 -4.08 -9.73
CA MET A 163 -0.99 -3.46 -10.31
C MET A 163 -0.62 -2.34 -11.29
N ARG A 164 0.33 -1.47 -10.93
CA ARG A 164 0.88 -0.47 -11.86
C ARG A 164 1.43 -1.13 -13.13
N TYR A 165 2.19 -2.21 -13.00
CA TYR A 165 2.73 -2.94 -14.16
C TYR A 165 1.62 -3.51 -15.05
N LEU A 166 0.65 -4.22 -14.46
CA LEU A 166 -0.43 -4.88 -15.18
C LEU A 166 -1.31 -3.87 -15.93
N LEU A 167 -1.63 -2.73 -15.31
CA LEU A 167 -2.43 -1.68 -15.92
C LEU A 167 -1.74 -0.98 -17.09
N CYS A 168 -0.41 -0.85 -17.03
CA CYS A 168 0.40 -0.25 -18.08
C CYS A 168 0.89 -1.26 -19.14
N SER A 169 0.51 -2.54 -19.01
CA SER A 169 0.94 -3.58 -19.95
C SER A 169 0.24 -3.43 -21.29
N ALA A 170 0.99 -3.66 -22.37
CA ALA A 170 0.41 -3.79 -23.72
C ALA A 170 -0.28 -5.16 -23.92
N ASP A 171 -0.04 -6.13 -23.03
CA ASP A 171 -0.68 -7.44 -23.08
C ASP A 171 -2.08 -7.37 -22.45
N LYS A 172 -3.11 -7.73 -23.23
CA LYS A 172 -4.50 -7.72 -22.78
C LYS A 172 -4.75 -8.70 -21.63
N GLN A 173 -3.98 -9.79 -21.55
CA GLN A 173 -4.08 -10.76 -20.46
C GLN A 173 -3.63 -10.12 -19.14
N ASP A 174 -2.54 -9.36 -19.15
CA ASP A 174 -2.06 -8.66 -17.95
C ASP A 174 -3.10 -7.63 -17.46
N VAL A 175 -3.67 -6.86 -18.39
CA VAL A 175 -4.73 -5.89 -18.06
C VAL A 175 -5.95 -6.60 -17.48
N ALA A 176 -6.34 -7.76 -18.01
CA ALA A 176 -7.43 -8.56 -17.46
C ALA A 176 -7.12 -9.10 -16.05
N LEU A 177 -5.89 -9.57 -15.83
CA LEU A 177 -5.42 -10.05 -14.53
C LEU A 177 -5.44 -8.94 -13.46
N SER A 178 -5.26 -7.68 -13.84
CA SER A 178 -5.32 -6.56 -12.89
C SER A 178 -6.63 -6.53 -12.09
N ALA A 179 -7.78 -6.78 -12.75
CA ALA A 179 -9.07 -6.81 -12.06
C ALA A 179 -9.16 -7.97 -11.07
N GLN A 180 -8.59 -9.13 -11.41
CA GLN A 180 -8.58 -10.29 -10.52
C GLN A 180 -7.65 -10.06 -9.32
N PHE A 181 -6.44 -9.54 -9.55
CA PHE A 181 -5.52 -9.17 -8.47
C PHE A 181 -6.11 -8.12 -7.52
N ALA A 182 -6.80 -7.13 -8.08
CA ALA A 182 -7.47 -6.11 -7.29
C ALA A 182 -8.50 -6.72 -6.33
N LYS A 183 -9.40 -7.57 -6.85
CA LYS A 183 -10.49 -8.19 -6.07
C LYS A 183 -10.00 -9.20 -5.05
N GLU A 184 -9.07 -10.08 -5.43
CA GLU A 184 -8.68 -11.22 -4.61
C GLU A 184 -7.58 -10.87 -3.60
N PHE A 185 -6.76 -9.85 -3.88
CA PHE A 185 -5.57 -9.56 -3.06
C PHE A 185 -5.51 -8.12 -2.57
N VAL A 186 -5.51 -7.14 -3.50
CA VAL A 186 -5.22 -5.74 -3.15
C VAL A 186 -6.31 -5.13 -2.26
N ILE A 187 -7.58 -5.25 -2.67
CA ILE A 187 -8.71 -4.68 -1.91
C ILE A 187 -8.84 -5.36 -0.54
N PRO A 188 -8.83 -6.71 -0.43
CA PRO A 188 -8.89 -7.37 0.88
C PRO A 188 -7.72 -7.00 1.80
N LEU A 189 -6.48 -7.10 1.33
CA LEU A 189 -5.30 -6.77 2.14
C LEU A 189 -5.27 -5.29 2.50
N GLY A 190 -5.60 -4.42 1.55
CA GLY A 190 -5.70 -2.98 1.78
C GLY A 190 -6.69 -2.63 2.88
N ASN A 191 -7.87 -3.27 2.91
CA ASN A 191 -8.85 -3.06 3.99
C ASN A 191 -8.28 -3.45 5.36
N PHE A 192 -7.69 -4.64 5.47
CA PHE A 192 -7.08 -5.08 6.73
C PHE A 192 -5.99 -4.14 7.23
N VAL A 193 -5.14 -3.64 6.31
CA VAL A 193 -4.07 -2.69 6.64
C VAL A 193 -4.64 -1.33 7.03
N ILE A 194 -5.67 -0.83 6.33
CA ILE A 194 -6.34 0.43 6.69
C ILE A 194 -6.94 0.32 8.10
N ASP A 195 -7.71 -0.74 8.37
CA ASP A 195 -8.36 -0.93 9.67
C ASP A 195 -7.31 -0.97 10.79
N ALA A 196 -6.24 -1.75 10.61
CA ALA A 196 -5.15 -1.82 11.58
C ALA A 196 -4.42 -0.48 11.79
N LEU A 197 -4.23 0.31 10.73
CA LEU A 197 -3.61 1.62 10.81
C LEU A 197 -4.50 2.64 11.54
N LEU A 198 -5.80 2.63 11.27
CA LEU A 198 -6.75 3.57 11.88
C LEU A 198 -7.10 3.22 13.33
N GLU A 199 -6.97 1.96 13.73
CA GLU A 199 -7.07 1.54 15.14
C GLU A 199 -5.86 1.98 15.98
N ARG A 200 -4.70 2.21 15.34
CA ARG A 200 -3.46 2.60 16.02
C ARG A 200 -3.40 4.11 16.24
N GLN A 201 -3.29 4.52 17.50
CA GLN A 201 -3.11 5.92 17.87
C GLN A 201 -1.67 6.40 17.61
N GLY A 202 -1.52 7.69 17.32
CA GLY A 202 -0.22 8.36 17.24
C GLY A 202 0.54 8.17 15.93
N LEU A 203 -0.08 7.63 14.88
CA LEU A 203 0.48 7.63 13.54
C LEU A 203 0.26 8.99 12.88
N MET A 204 1.35 9.74 12.65
CA MET A 204 1.29 11.07 12.09
C MET A 204 1.26 11.05 10.55
N TYR A 205 1.79 9.99 9.92
CA TYR A 205 1.95 9.91 8.47
C TYR A 205 1.15 8.75 7.87
N TYR A 206 1.21 7.56 8.46
CA TYR A 206 0.52 6.39 7.95
C TYR A 206 -0.99 6.39 8.24
N ALA A 207 -1.49 7.18 9.20
CA ALA A 207 -2.92 7.43 9.31
C ALA A 207 -3.47 8.28 8.14
N PRO A 208 -2.87 9.43 7.78
CA PRO A 208 -3.18 10.13 6.52
C PRO A 208 -3.07 9.22 5.28
N VAL A 209 -2.00 8.41 5.18
CA VAL A 209 -1.84 7.45 4.06
C VAL A 209 -2.98 6.43 4.04
N ALA A 210 -3.42 5.93 5.19
CA ALA A 210 -4.54 4.99 5.28
C ALA A 210 -5.86 5.60 4.78
N TYR A 211 -6.14 6.87 5.10
CA TYR A 211 -7.33 7.55 4.59
C TYR A 211 -7.28 7.73 3.08
N VAL A 212 -6.16 8.19 2.52
CA VAL A 212 -6.00 8.31 1.06
C VAL A 212 -6.09 6.94 0.39
N LEU A 213 -5.53 5.89 1.00
CA LEU A 213 -5.66 4.52 0.51
C LEU A 213 -7.11 4.05 0.54
N GLN A 214 -7.88 4.39 1.57
CA GLN A 214 -9.31 4.09 1.65
C GLN A 214 -10.08 4.74 0.50
N SER A 215 -9.90 6.05 0.27
CA SER A 215 -10.52 6.78 -0.85
C SER A 215 -10.17 6.13 -2.20
N PHE A 216 -8.91 5.73 -2.39
CA PHE A 216 -8.48 5.03 -3.60
C PHE A 216 -9.13 3.65 -3.76
N LEU A 217 -9.17 2.83 -2.70
CA LEU A 217 -9.78 1.51 -2.76
C LEU A 217 -11.31 1.58 -2.94
N ASP A 218 -11.97 2.64 -2.47
CA ASP A 218 -13.38 2.90 -2.73
C ASP A 218 -13.64 3.09 -4.23
N VAL A 219 -12.78 3.86 -4.91
CA VAL A 219 -12.81 4.01 -6.38
C VAL A 219 -12.50 2.68 -7.08
N GLU A 220 -11.46 1.96 -6.65
CA GLU A 220 -11.08 0.67 -7.24
C GLU A 220 -12.23 -0.35 -7.19
N ARG A 221 -12.97 -0.43 -6.07
CA ARG A 221 -14.13 -1.33 -5.96
C ARG A 221 -15.18 -1.05 -7.02
N GLY A 222 -15.48 0.22 -7.27
CA GLY A 222 -16.42 0.64 -8.31
C GLY A 222 -15.94 0.26 -9.72
N LEU A 223 -14.63 0.36 -9.98
CA LEU A 223 -14.06 0.06 -11.28
C LEU A 223 -13.96 -1.43 -11.58
N VAL A 224 -13.63 -2.25 -10.58
CA VAL A 224 -13.51 -3.70 -10.80
C VAL A 224 -14.83 -4.44 -10.61
N GLY A 225 -15.86 -3.81 -10.03
CA GLY A 225 -17.12 -4.46 -9.68
C GLY A 225 -16.92 -5.43 -8.51
N TYR A 226 -16.41 -4.91 -7.40
CA TYR A 226 -16.26 -5.63 -6.14
C TYR A 226 -17.40 -5.23 -5.20
N ASP A 227 -18.36 -6.14 -5.00
CA ASP A 227 -19.43 -5.96 -4.03
C ASP A 227 -18.97 -6.43 -2.64
N LYS A 228 -19.29 -5.65 -1.60
CA LYS A 228 -18.96 -5.95 -0.20
C LYS A 228 -19.68 -7.20 0.32
#